data_AF-A0A941DIB5-F1
#
_entry.id   AF-A0A941DIB5-F1
#
_cell.length_a   1.000
_cell.length_b   1.000
_cell.length_c   1.000
_cell.angle_alpha   90.00
_cell.angle_beta   90.00
_cell.angle_gamma   90.00
#
_symmetry.space_group_name_H-M   'P 1'
#
loop_
_entity.id
_entity.type
_entity.pdbx_description
1 polymer ?
#
loop_
_entity_poly.entity_id
_entity_poly.type
_entity_poly.pdbx_seq_one_letter_code
_entity_poly.pdbx_strand_id
1 'polypeptide(L)'
;MNKVEAIQIANESLMANALNEGNTQFSQLVRYVSDEGWWLNIPLANFRKENHFLLCSEKARMIRHLMLKPNCILSPATKFRVKDGVADVFISAANPRKLVDVLQGGSKYSFNKHLIDEHRF
;
A
#
# COMPACT_ATOMS: atom_id res chain seq x y z
N MET A 1 8.14 -6.97 -12.44
CA MET A 1 7.97 -5.50 -12.33
C MET A 1 8.66 -4.98 -11.08
N ASN A 2 9.54 -3.99 -11.21
CA ASN A 2 10.19 -3.32 -10.08
C ASN A 2 9.51 -1.99 -9.71
N LYS A 3 10.00 -1.34 -8.64
CA LYS A 3 9.46 -0.08 -8.13
C LYS A 3 9.54 1.07 -9.15
N VAL A 4 10.66 1.18 -9.88
CA VAL A 4 10.90 2.27 -10.85
C VAL A 4 9.91 2.16 -12.00
N GLU A 5 9.73 0.96 -12.55
CA GLU A 5 8.75 0.66 -13.60
C GLU A 5 7.32 0.98 -13.14
N ALA A 6 6.96 0.57 -11.92
CA ALA A 6 5.63 0.83 -11.37
C ALA A 6 5.35 2.33 -11.17
N ILE A 7 6.35 3.10 -10.71
CA ILE A 7 6.26 4.56 -10.58
C ILE A 7 6.05 5.20 -11.96
N GLN A 8 6.80 4.76 -12.97
CA GLN A 8 6.68 5.30 -14.31
C GLN A 8 5.29 5.07 -14.89
N ILE A 9 4.77 3.84 -14.83
CA ILE A 9 3.42 3.49 -15.30
C ILE A 9 2.35 4.34 -14.59
N ALA A 10 2.47 4.50 -13.26
CA ALA A 10 1.52 5.29 -12.50
C ALA A 10 1.59 6.79 -12.87
N ASN A 11 2.78 7.38 -12.98
CA ASN A 11 2.95 8.77 -13.39
C ASN A 11 2.43 9.03 -14.81
N GLU A 12 2.68 8.12 -15.76
CA GLU A 12 2.16 8.19 -17.13
C GLU A 12 0.63 8.14 -17.13
N SER A 13 0.03 7.21 -16.39
CA SER A 13 -1.43 7.09 -16.24
C SER A 13 -2.06 8.33 -15.59
N LEU A 14 -1.37 8.95 -14.62
CA LEU A 14 -1.82 10.17 -13.95
C LEU A 14 -1.55 11.45 -14.77
N MET A 15 -0.81 11.34 -15.89
CA MET A 15 -0.28 12.48 -16.66
C MET A 15 0.47 13.49 -15.78
N ALA A 16 1.17 13.01 -14.75
CA ALA A 16 1.84 13.84 -13.75
C ALA A 16 3.04 13.12 -13.12
N ASN A 17 4.11 13.86 -12.83
CA ASN A 17 5.30 13.33 -12.12
C ASN A 17 5.13 13.40 -10.59
N ALA A 18 4.03 12.82 -10.08
CA ALA A 18 3.67 12.90 -8.66
C ALA A 18 4.45 11.89 -7.79
N LEU A 19 4.82 10.75 -8.36
CA LEU A 19 5.46 9.64 -7.65
C LEU A 19 6.97 9.59 -7.94
N ASN A 20 7.75 9.31 -6.90
CA ASN A 20 9.19 9.13 -6.96
C ASN A 20 9.68 8.15 -5.87
N GLU A 21 10.98 7.84 -5.85
CA GLU A 21 11.52 6.86 -4.91
C GLU A 21 11.38 7.26 -3.44
N GLY A 22 11.36 8.56 -3.13
CA GLY A 22 11.31 9.08 -1.77
C GLY A 22 9.92 9.13 -1.16
N ASN A 23 8.86 9.28 -1.97
CA ASN A 23 7.47 9.37 -1.48
C ASN A 23 6.62 8.12 -1.76
N THR A 24 7.17 7.14 -2.49
CA THR A 24 6.44 5.95 -2.93
C THR A 24 7.02 4.69 -2.30
N GLN A 25 6.16 3.85 -1.75
CA GLN A 25 6.46 2.48 -1.38
C GLN A 25 5.86 1.54 -2.42
N PHE A 26 6.56 0.45 -2.70
CA PHE A 26 6.15 -0.54 -3.69
C PHE A 26 6.03 -1.91 -3.03
N SER A 27 4.95 -2.61 -3.31
CA SER A 27 4.70 -3.94 -2.80
C SER A 27 4.27 -4.84 -3.95
N GLN A 28 4.97 -5.96 -4.10
CA GLN A 28 4.55 -7.02 -5.01
C GLN A 28 3.62 -7.99 -4.30
N LEU A 29 2.79 -8.65 -5.08
CA LEU A 29 1.98 -9.76 -4.59
C LEU A 29 2.89 -10.89 -4.11
N VAL A 30 2.76 -11.27 -2.85
CA VAL A 30 3.51 -12.36 -2.23
C VAL A 30 2.60 -13.29 -1.46
N ARG A 31 3.06 -14.52 -1.25
CA ARG A 31 2.36 -15.51 -0.43
C ARG A 31 2.59 -15.24 1.06
N TYR A 32 1.53 -15.31 1.85
CA TYR A 32 1.57 -15.30 3.31
C TYR A 32 0.66 -16.41 3.86
N VAL A 33 1.25 -17.42 4.51
CA VAL A 33 0.55 -18.61 5.00
C VAL A 33 -0.23 -19.29 3.86
N SER A 34 -1.56 -19.21 3.86
CA SER A 34 -2.47 -19.79 2.87
C SER A 34 -3.09 -18.75 1.92
N ASP A 35 -2.66 -17.49 1.99
CA ASP A 35 -3.19 -16.38 1.20
C ASP A 35 -2.09 -15.72 0.35
N GLU A 36 -2.50 -14.91 -0.62
CA GLU A 36 -1.63 -14.01 -1.39
C GLU A 36 -2.03 -12.56 -1.10
N GLY A 37 -1.07 -11.64 -1.09
CA GLY A 37 -1.35 -10.26 -0.76
C GLY A 37 -0.12 -9.36 -0.79
N TRP A 38 -0.27 -8.18 -0.23
CA TRP A 38 0.76 -7.14 -0.22
C TRP A 38 1.15 -6.78 1.21
N TRP A 39 2.44 -6.70 1.45
CA TRP A 39 2.98 -6.13 2.68
C TRP A 39 3.16 -4.63 2.54
N LEU A 40 2.72 -3.89 3.56
CA LEU A 40 3.00 -2.47 3.74
C LEU A 40 3.72 -2.32 5.08
N ASN A 41 5.00 -1.98 5.03
CA ASN A 41 5.83 -1.73 6.21
C ASN A 41 6.00 -0.22 6.37
N ILE A 42 5.16 0.39 7.21
CA ILE A 42 5.06 1.85 7.31
C ILE A 42 5.74 2.32 8.60
N PRO A 43 6.92 2.96 8.55
CA PRO A 43 7.50 3.60 9.72
C PRO A 43 6.50 4.54 10.38
N LEU A 44 6.38 4.52 11.71
CA LEU A 44 5.36 5.33 12.40
C LEU A 44 5.51 6.84 12.11
N ALA A 45 6.73 7.32 11.90
CA ALA A 45 7.01 8.70 11.51
C ALA A 45 6.41 9.08 10.15
N ASN A 46 6.22 8.10 9.25
CA ASN A 46 5.70 8.36 7.91
C ASN A 46 4.22 8.70 7.93
N PHE A 47 3.42 8.26 8.90
CA PHE A 47 1.99 8.64 9.00
C PHE A 47 1.75 10.16 9.15
N ARG A 48 2.80 10.95 9.47
CA ARG A 48 2.76 12.42 9.52
C ARG A 48 3.03 13.09 8.17
N LYS A 49 3.33 12.31 7.14
CA LYS A 49 3.64 12.76 5.79
C LYS A 49 2.65 12.15 4.81
N GLU A 50 2.58 12.70 3.62
CA GLU A 50 1.92 12.05 2.51
C GLU A 50 2.73 10.82 2.10
N ASN A 51 2.08 9.67 1.95
CA ASN A 51 2.73 8.44 1.48
C ASN A 51 1.92 7.80 0.37
N HIS A 52 2.62 7.39 -0.68
CA HIS A 52 2.05 6.63 -1.75
C HIS A 52 2.45 5.16 -1.65
N PHE A 53 1.51 4.27 -1.96
CA PHE A 53 1.75 2.83 -2.05
C PHE A 53 1.30 2.34 -3.41
N LEU A 54 2.18 1.62 -4.11
CA LEU A 54 1.87 0.93 -5.35
C LEU A 54 1.81 -0.57 -5.06
N LEU A 55 0.59 -1.12 -5.09
CA LEU A 55 0.34 -2.55 -4.88
C LEU A 55 0.23 -3.24 -6.24
N CYS A 56 1.25 -3.98 -6.63
CA CYS A 56 1.34 -4.59 -7.95
C CYS A 56 0.85 -6.04 -7.94
N SER A 57 -0.04 -6.37 -8.87
CA SER A 57 -0.37 -7.75 -9.23
C SER A 57 -0.04 -7.97 -10.70
N GLU A 58 1.06 -8.65 -10.97
CA GLU A 58 1.44 -9.01 -12.34
C GLU A 58 0.46 -10.00 -12.96
N LYS A 59 -0.06 -10.95 -12.16
CA LYS A 59 -1.12 -11.88 -12.59
C LYS A 59 -2.38 -11.16 -13.06
N ALA A 60 -2.75 -10.07 -12.40
CA ALA A 60 -3.90 -9.25 -12.79
C ALA A 60 -3.53 -8.09 -13.73
N ARG A 61 -2.25 -7.94 -14.10
CA ARG A 61 -1.75 -6.86 -14.96
C ARG A 61 -2.19 -5.46 -14.50
N MET A 62 -2.08 -5.23 -13.19
CA MET A 62 -2.63 -4.03 -12.55
C MET A 62 -1.81 -3.58 -11.34
N ILE A 63 -1.70 -2.25 -11.18
CA ILE A 63 -1.15 -1.57 -10.01
C ILE A 63 -2.28 -0.81 -9.33
N ARG A 64 -2.49 -1.04 -8.03
CA ARG A 64 -3.38 -0.22 -7.21
C ARG A 64 -2.58 0.87 -6.53
N HIS A 65 -2.97 2.13 -6.74
CA HIS A 65 -2.31 3.29 -6.14
C HIS A 65 -3.09 3.78 -4.93
N LEU A 66 -2.46 3.70 -3.75
CA LEU A 66 -2.99 4.25 -2.51
C LEU A 66 -2.24 5.51 -2.11
N MET A 67 -2.95 6.49 -1.54
CA MET A 67 -2.35 7.67 -0.92
C MET A 67 -2.89 7.89 0.49
N LEU A 68 -2.01 7.79 1.48
CA LEU A 68 -2.30 8.19 2.85
C LEU A 68 -1.96 9.67 3.02
N LYS A 69 -2.98 10.49 3.24
CA LYS A 69 -2.79 11.89 3.64
C LYS A 69 -2.09 11.98 5.01
N PRO A 70 -1.30 13.04 5.26
CA PRO A 70 -0.72 13.31 6.57
C PRO A 70 -1.79 13.25 7.67
N ASN A 71 -1.48 12.57 8.77
CA ASN A 71 -2.32 12.50 9.97
C ASN A 71 -3.74 11.93 9.74
N CYS A 72 -4.01 11.26 8.62
CA CYS A 72 -5.31 10.59 8.40
C CYS A 72 -5.55 9.41 9.36
N ILE A 73 -4.50 8.97 10.04
CA ILE A 73 -4.51 7.99 11.13
C ILE A 73 -3.74 8.60 12.30
N LEU A 74 -4.47 9.08 13.31
CA LEU A 74 -3.92 9.85 14.42
C LEU A 74 -3.06 9.02 15.39
N SER A 75 -3.41 7.75 15.57
CA SER A 75 -2.73 6.85 16.51
C SER A 75 -2.36 5.53 15.81
N PRO A 76 -1.37 5.54 14.90
CA PRO A 76 -1.00 4.35 14.13
C PRO A 76 -0.50 3.21 15.03
N ALA A 77 0.21 3.52 16.11
CA ALA A 77 0.77 2.52 17.03
C ALA A 77 -0.29 1.73 17.81
N THR A 78 -1.45 2.33 18.06
CA THR A 78 -2.58 1.64 18.71
C THR A 78 -3.49 0.96 17.69
N LYS A 79 -3.37 1.33 16.41
CA LYS A 79 -4.24 0.85 15.35
C LYS A 79 -3.68 -0.39 14.70
N PHE A 80 -2.41 -0.36 14.34
CA PHE A 80 -1.74 -1.44 13.61
C PHE A 80 -0.89 -2.28 14.56
N ARG A 81 -0.59 -3.50 14.12
CA ARG A 81 0.52 -4.25 14.71
C ARG A 81 1.81 -3.48 14.42
N VAL A 82 2.61 -3.25 15.46
CA VAL A 82 3.88 -2.54 15.33
C VAL A 82 5.03 -3.44 15.76
N LYS A 83 6.10 -3.45 14.98
CA LYS A 83 7.39 -4.04 15.32
C LYS A 83 8.49 -3.04 15.03
N ASP A 84 9.36 -2.78 16.00
CA ASP A 84 10.52 -1.89 15.85
C ASP A 84 10.18 -0.48 15.29
N GLY A 85 9.04 0.08 15.71
CA GLY A 85 8.58 1.40 15.24
C GLY A 85 8.02 1.42 13.80
N VAL A 86 7.74 0.25 13.24
CA VAL A 86 7.14 0.07 11.91
C VAL A 86 5.77 -0.59 12.07
N ALA A 87 4.73 0.05 11.52
CA ALA A 87 3.42 -0.57 11.37
C ALA A 87 3.52 -1.64 10.28
N ASP A 88 3.19 -2.87 10.68
CA ASP A 88 3.22 -4.04 9.82
C ASP A 88 1.78 -4.33 9.37
N VAL A 89 1.55 -4.29 8.07
CA VAL A 89 0.22 -4.40 7.48
C VAL A 89 0.28 -5.41 6.34
N PHE A 90 -0.68 -6.34 6.33
CA PHE A 90 -0.85 -7.25 5.21
C PHE A 90 -2.24 -7.08 4.62
N ILE A 91 -2.31 -6.80 3.32
CA ILE A 91 -3.55 -6.65 2.56
C ILE A 91 -3.73 -7.89 1.70
N SER A 92 -4.76 -8.68 2.00
CA SER A 92 -5.12 -9.86 1.19
C SER A 92 -5.55 -9.47 -0.23
N ALA A 93 -5.08 -10.24 -1.21
CA ALA A 93 -5.52 -10.15 -2.60
C ALA A 93 -6.69 -11.09 -2.93
N ALA A 94 -7.10 -11.95 -2.00
CA ALA A 94 -8.22 -12.88 -2.20
C ALA A 94 -9.55 -12.17 -2.55
N ASN A 95 -9.72 -10.93 -2.06
CA ASN A 95 -10.81 -10.07 -2.49
C ASN A 95 -10.25 -8.72 -2.95
N PRO A 96 -10.03 -8.53 -4.26
CA PRO A 96 -9.44 -7.31 -4.82
C PRO A 96 -10.23 -6.02 -4.52
N ARG A 97 -11.53 -6.13 -4.17
CA ARG A 97 -12.38 -4.98 -3.79
C ARG A 97 -12.25 -4.59 -2.32
N LYS A 98 -11.54 -5.39 -1.52
CA LYS A 98 -11.35 -5.18 -0.09
C LYS A 98 -9.87 -5.03 0.23
N LEU A 99 -9.38 -3.80 0.14
CA LEU A 99 -8.04 -3.46 0.61
C LEU A 99 -8.08 -3.26 2.12
N VAL A 100 -7.99 -4.36 2.88
CA VAL A 100 -8.11 -4.36 4.35
C VAL A 100 -6.90 -5.04 4.97
N ASP A 101 -6.40 -4.48 6.07
CA ASP A 101 -5.41 -5.16 6.92
C ASP A 101 -5.99 -6.43 7.56
N VAL A 102 -5.41 -7.59 7.25
CA VAL A 102 -5.90 -8.90 7.71
C VAL A 102 -5.04 -9.55 8.79
N LEU A 103 -4.01 -8.87 9.30
CA LEU A 103 -3.16 -9.46 10.34
C LEU A 103 -3.93 -9.70 11.65
N GLN A 104 -3.64 -10.82 12.30
CA GLN A 104 -4.19 -11.14 13.62
C GLN A 104 -3.66 -10.13 14.66
N GLY A 105 -4.57 -9.58 15.47
CA GLY A 105 -4.25 -8.46 16.36
C GLY A 105 -4.06 -7.11 15.63
N GLY A 106 -4.27 -7.09 14.30
CA GLY A 106 -4.21 -5.91 13.46
C GLY A 106 -5.50 -5.09 13.45
N SER A 107 -5.50 -4.07 12.59
CA SER A 107 -6.42 -2.93 12.66
C SER A 107 -7.80 -3.16 12.04
N LYS A 108 -7.95 -4.20 11.21
CA LYS A 108 -9.04 -4.34 10.22
C LYS A 108 -9.27 -3.06 9.39
N TYR A 109 -8.25 -2.22 9.28
CA TYR A 109 -8.36 -0.92 8.66
C TYR A 109 -8.55 -1.09 7.17
N SER A 110 -9.59 -0.46 6.64
CA SER A 110 -9.80 -0.39 5.21
C SER A 110 -8.98 0.74 4.59
N PHE A 111 -8.13 0.35 3.65
CA PHE A 111 -7.37 1.23 2.77
C PHE A 111 -8.15 1.61 1.51
N ASN A 112 -9.35 1.07 1.28
CA ASN A 112 -10.17 1.41 0.11
C ASN A 112 -10.43 2.91 -0.02
N LYS A 113 -10.61 3.63 1.10
CA LYS A 113 -10.81 5.08 1.11
C LYS A 113 -9.58 5.91 0.70
N HIS A 114 -8.43 5.25 0.55
CA HIS A 114 -7.16 5.85 0.13
C HIS A 114 -6.78 5.45 -1.29
N LEU A 115 -7.60 4.64 -1.96
CA LEU A 115 -7.39 4.29 -3.36
C LEU A 115 -7.58 5.56 -4.20
N ILE A 116 -6.52 5.92 -4.92
CA ILE A 116 -6.50 7.06 -5.84
C ILE A 116 -6.83 6.58 -7.24
N ASP A 117 -6.18 5.49 -7.67
CA ASP A 117 -6.35 4.98 -9.02
C ASP A 117 -5.92 3.51 -9.16
N GLU A 118 -6.26 2.92 -10.30
CA GLU A 118 -5.85 1.59 -10.74
C GLU A 118 -5.19 1.67 -12.13
N HIS A 119 -3.89 1.41 -12.21
CA HIS A 119 -3.12 1.50 -13.45
C HIS A 119 -2.96 0.12 -14.07
N ARG A 120 -3.49 -0.09 -15.28
CA ARG A 120 -3.33 -1.34 -16.04
C ARG A 120 -2.07 -1.29 -16.89
N PHE A 121 -1.39 -2.43 -17.06
CA PHE A 121 -0.16 -2.55 -17.85
C PHE A 121 -0.04 -3.89 -18.56
#